data_AF-A0A5S3YMZ9-F1
#
_entry.id   AF-A0A5S3YMZ9-F1
#
_cell.length_a   1.000
_cell.length_b   1.000
_cell.length_c   1.000
_cell.angle_alpha   90.00
_cell.angle_beta   90.00
_cell.angle_gamma   90.00
#
_symmetry.space_group_name_H-M   'P 1'
#
loop_
_entity.id
_entity.type
_entity.pdbx_description
1 polymer ?
#
loop_
_entity_poly.entity_id
_entity_poly.type
_entity_poly.pdbx_seq_one_letter_code
_entity_poly.pdbx_strand_id
1 'polypeptide(L)' 'MSLFVNTNVSSLNAQRQLMNSGNDLDTAFQRLSSGLRINSAKDDAAGLQIADRLTSQINGLT' A
#
# COMPACT_ATOMS: atom_id res chain seq x y z
N MET A 1 -32.54 -16.82 0.77
CA MET A 1 -31.80 -15.61 0.37
C MET A 1 -32.51 -14.42 0.99
N SER A 2 -31.98 -13.89 2.09
CA SER A 2 -32.63 -12.82 2.87
C SER A 2 -32.49 -11.50 2.12
N LEU A 3 -33.61 -10.96 1.63
CA LEU A 3 -33.65 -9.63 1.03
C LEU A 3 -33.82 -8.61 2.15
N PHE A 4 -32.71 -8.02 2.61
CA PHE A 4 -32.74 -6.95 3.58
C PHE A 4 -33.17 -5.65 2.90
N VAL A 5 -34.44 -5.26 3.05
CA VAL A 5 -35.02 -4.04 2.46
C VAL A 5 -34.29 -2.77 2.91
N ASN A 6 -33.72 -2.77 4.11
CA ASN A 6 -32.99 -1.63 4.69
C ASN A 6 -31.47 -1.67 4.50
N THR A 7 -30.89 -2.76 4.01
CA THR A 7 -29.43 -2.89 3.86
C THR A 7 -29.08 -3.43 2.49
N ASN A 8 -28.66 -2.52 1.61
CA ASN A 8 -28.22 -2.86 0.26
C ASN A 8 -26.79 -3.43 0.30
N VAL A 9 -26.69 -4.76 0.38
CA VAL A 9 -25.41 -5.48 0.43
C VAL A 9 -24.55 -5.22 -0.81
N SER A 10 -25.16 -5.02 -1.99
CA SER A 10 -24.45 -4.69 -3.23
C SER A 10 -23.81 -3.30 -3.18
N SER A 11 -24.53 -2.30 -2.66
CA SER A 11 -23.98 -0.96 -2.44
C SER A 11 -22.85 -0.97 -1.40
N LEU A 12 -23.01 -1.74 -0.33
CA LEU A 12 -21.99 -1.87 0.72
C LEU A 12 -20.74 -2.63 0.23
N ASN A 13 -20.90 -3.57 -0.70
CA ASN A 13 -19.79 -4.20 -1.40
C ASN A 13 -19.09 -3.22 -2.35
N ALA A 14 -19.85 -2.48 -3.16
CA ALA A 14 -19.30 -1.44 -4.03
C ALA A 14 -18.53 -0.37 -3.27
N GLN A 15 -19.02 0.08 -2.10
CA GLN A 15 -18.33 1.01 -1.21
C GLN A 15 -17.02 0.43 -0.65
N ARG A 16 -17.01 -0.84 -0.24
CA ARG A 16 -15.78 -1.52 0.19
C ARG A 16 -14.77 -1.63 -0.95
N GLN A 17 -15.23 -1.97 -2.15
CA GLN A 17 -14.38 -2.07 -3.32
C GLN A 17 -13.81 -0.70 -3.72
N LEU A 18 -14.61 0.37 -3.64
CA LEU A 18 -14.18 1.75 -3.82
C LEU A 18 -13.11 2.16 -2.81
N MET A 19 -13.30 1.85 -1.53
CA MET A 19 -12.30 2.13 -0.50
C MET A 19 -10.98 1.39 -0.76
N ASN A 20 -11.04 0.12 -1.17
CA ASN A 20 -9.85 -0.65 -1.53
C ASN A 20 -9.13 -0.03 -2.73
N SER A 21 -9.85 0.30 -3.81
CA SER A 21 -9.27 0.93 -4.99
C SER A 21 -8.69 2.32 -4.69
N GLY A 22 -9.28 3.08 -3.75
CA GLY A 22 -8.72 4.33 -3.27
C GLY A 22 -7.39 4.14 -2.55
N ASN A 23 -7.30 3.17 -1.63
CA ASN A 23 -6.06 2.85 -0.92
C ASN A 23 -4.95 2.37 -1.88
N ASP A 24 -5.30 1.57 -2.89
CA ASP A 24 -4.36 1.10 -3.91
C ASP A 24 -3.82 2.27 -4.74
N LEU A 25 -4.71 3.22 -5.10
CA LEU A 25 -4.34 4.43 -5.83
C LEU A 25 -3.40 5.32 -5.00
N ASP A 26 -3.69 5.52 -3.72
CA ASP A 26 -2.85 6.31 -2.81
C ASP A 26 -1.44 5.69 -2.68
N THR A 27 -1.38 4.35 -2.57
CA THR A 27 -0.10 3.62 -2.54
C THR A 27 0.67 3.77 -3.85
N ALA A 28 -0.02 3.69 -4.99
CA ALA A 28 0.58 3.88 -6.30
C ALA A 28 1.13 5.31 -6.45
N PHE A 29 0.39 6.32 -6.01
CA PHE A 29 0.86 7.71 -5.98
C PHE A 29 2.06 7.90 -5.07
N GLN A 30 2.05 7.28 -3.88
CA GLN A 30 3.18 7.35 -2.95
C GLN A 30 4.46 6.76 -3.57
N ARG A 31 4.35 5.62 -4.26
CA ARG A 31 5.47 5.01 -4.99
C ARG A 31 5.92 5.83 -6.19
N LEU A 32 4.97 6.44 -6.93
CA LEU A 32 5.30 7.31 -8.06
C LEU A 32 6.03 8.58 -7.59
N SER A 33 5.55 9.20 -6.51
CA SER A 33 6.12 10.45 -5.99
C SER A 33 7.48 10.26 -5.34
N SER A 34 7.72 9.12 -4.70
CA SER A 34 9.01 8.80 -4.07
C SER A 34 10.02 8.21 -5.06
N GLY A 35 9.54 7.57 -6.12
CA GLY A 35 10.34 6.69 -6.98
C GLY A 35 10.78 5.40 -6.29
N LEU A 36 10.38 5.17 -5.04
CA LEU A 36 10.78 4.00 -4.25
C LEU A 36 9.65 2.99 -4.19
N ARG A 37 9.99 1.71 -4.42
CA ARG A 37 9.02 0.61 -4.31
C ARG A 37 8.61 0.38 -2.84
N ILE A 38 9.56 0.52 -1.93
CA ILE A 38 9.39 0.38 -0.48
C ILE A 38 9.50 1.78 0.12
N ASN A 39 8.38 2.31 0.60
CA ASN A 39 8.32 3.66 1.18
C ASN A 39 8.33 3.64 2.70
N SER A 40 7.92 2.53 3.31
CA SER A 40 7.87 2.37 4.76
C SER A 40 8.22 0.94 5.17
N ALA A 41 8.62 0.76 6.43
CA ALA A 41 8.82 -0.56 7.04
C ALA A 41 7.53 -1.40 7.08
N LYS A 42 6.36 -0.76 6.94
CA LYS A 42 5.07 -1.42 6.84
C LYS A 42 4.89 -2.12 5.48
N ASP A 43 5.48 -1.56 4.42
CA ASP A 43 5.38 -2.12 3.07
C ASP A 43 6.26 -3.36 2.90
N ASP A 44 7.49 -3.31 3.44
CA ASP A 44 8.43 -4.43 3.47
C ASP A 44 9.55 -4.19 4.50
N ALA A 45 9.37 -4.67 5.73
CA ALA A 45 10.35 -4.48 6.80
C ALA A 45 11.70 -5.14 6.49
N ALA A 46 11.69 -6.34 5.87
CA ALA A 46 12.90 -7.08 5.54
C ALA A 46 13.62 -6.44 4.34
N GLY A 47 12.87 -6.05 3.30
CA GLY A 47 13.39 -5.35 2.13
C GLY A 47 13.97 -3.98 2.48
N LEU A 48 13.32 -3.23 3.38
CA LEU A 48 13.85 -1.96 3.87
C LEU A 48 15.16 -2.15 4.64
N GLN A 49 15.23 -3.13 5.55
CA GLN A 49 16.46 -3.40 6.31
C GLN A 49 17.64 -3.79 5.40
N ILE A 50 17.38 -4.57 4.34
CA ILE A 50 18.41 -4.91 3.36
C ILE A 50 18.83 -3.66 2.57
N ALA A 51 17.88 -2.84 2.13
CA ALA A 51 18.16 -1.60 1.40
C ALA A 51 18.99 -0.62 2.25
N ASP A 52 18.67 -0.46 3.52
CA ASP A 52 19.42 0.38 4.46
C ASP A 52 20.84 -0.16 4.68
N ARG A 53 20.99 -1.48 4.82
CA ARG A 53 22.31 -2.13 4.96
C ARG A 53 23.16 -1.94 3.70
N LEU A 54 22.57 -2.07 2.52
CA LEU A 54 23.26 -1.85 1.24
C LEU A 54 23.65 -0.37 1.07
N THR A 55 22.74 0.55 1.41
CA THR A 55 23.01 2.00 1.42
C THR A 55 24.17 2.34 2.34
N SER A 56 24.19 1.76 3.55
CA SER A 56 25.28 1.93 4.51
C SER A 56 26.61 1.38 3.99
N GLN A 57 26.62 0.28 3.25
CA GLN A 57 27.84 -0.24 2.63
C GLN A 57 28.34 0.67 1.51
N ILE A 58 27.44 1.17 0.66
CA ILE A 58 27.79 2.09 -0.43
C ILE A 58 28.41 3.37 0.12
N ASN A 59 27.76 3.99 1.12
CA ASN A 59 28.26 5.22 1.75
C ASN A 59 29.58 5.00 2.54
N GLY A 60 29.87 3.76 2.95
CA GLY A 60 31.13 3.41 3.61
C GLY A 60 32.28 3.10 2.65
N LEU A 61 31.98 2.91 1.35
CA LEU A 61 32.99 2.67 0.31
C LEU A 61 33.46 3.97 -0.38
N THR A 62 32.76 5.09 -0.16
CA THR A 62 33.13 6.45 -0.59
C THR A 62 33.78 7.23 0.53
#